data_AF-A0A1E1M863-F1
#
_entry.id   AF-A0A1E1M863-F1
#
_cell.length_a   1.000
_cell.length_b   1.000
_cell.length_c   1.000
_cell.angle_alpha   90.00
_cell.angle_beta   90.00
_cell.angle_gamma   90.00
#
_symmetry.space_group_name_H-M   'P 1'
#
loop_
_entity.id
_entity.type
_entity.pdbx_description
1 polymer ?
#
loop_
_entity_poly.entity_id
_entity_poly.type
_entity_poly.pdbx_seq_one_letter_code
_entity_poly.pdbx_strand_id
1 'polypeptide(L)'
;MITHFPRTTSFAIRILLAPANSKWTKKTRKPTSTRPWNGNITPPIQSASAFVKRSVAPHEFRSDNRGIVHVPFHNEERLQNEARCLTFIWENTNVPVPDLLGLYEERGSWDLRTSFVKGVTISQLFRRRSSNSDS
;
A
#
# COMPACT_ATOMS: atom_id res chain seq x y z
N MET A 1 10.37 -37.63 -27.68
CA MET A 1 9.34 -36.61 -27.94
C MET A 1 9.29 -35.68 -26.74
N ILE A 2 9.94 -34.52 -26.84
CA ILE A 2 10.07 -33.53 -25.78
C ILE A 2 9.42 -32.26 -26.31
N THR A 3 8.32 -31.84 -25.69
CA THR A 3 7.59 -30.63 -26.07
C THR A 3 8.22 -29.42 -25.38
N HIS A 4 8.76 -28.50 -26.18
CA HIS A 4 9.30 -27.22 -25.75
C HIS A 4 8.16 -26.27 -25.33
N PHE A 5 8.22 -25.75 -24.11
CA PHE A 5 7.48 -24.55 -23.70
C PHE A 5 8.29 -23.29 -24.07
N PRO A 6 7.76 -22.34 -24.87
CA PRO A 6 8.41 -21.06 -25.03
C PRO A 6 8.09 -20.15 -23.83
N ARG A 7 9.11 -19.87 -23.03
CA ARG A 7 9.22 -18.66 -22.20
C ARG A 7 9.48 -17.48 -23.13
N THR A 8 8.68 -16.41 -23.04
CA THR A 8 9.11 -15.00 -22.96
C THR A 8 7.93 -14.08 -23.29
N THR A 9 7.45 -13.33 -22.29
CA THR A 9 6.67 -12.12 -22.55
C THR A 9 7.30 -10.99 -21.73
N SER A 10 8.25 -10.28 -22.37
CA SER A 10 8.79 -9.03 -21.87
C SER A 10 7.71 -7.95 -21.97
N PHE A 11 7.13 -7.55 -20.85
CA PHE A 11 6.36 -6.31 -20.77
C PHE A 11 7.32 -5.16 -20.45
N ALA A 12 7.68 -4.39 -21.47
CA ALA A 12 8.46 -3.17 -21.32
C ALA A 12 7.54 -2.02 -20.85
N ILE A 13 7.78 -1.50 -19.64
CA ILE A 13 7.14 -0.27 -19.13
C ILE A 13 7.92 0.92 -19.71
N ARG A 14 7.28 1.66 -20.62
CA ARG A 14 7.84 2.88 -21.23
C ARG A 14 7.52 4.07 -20.31
N ILE A 15 8.49 4.53 -19.51
CA ILE A 15 8.37 5.78 -18.76
C ILE A 15 8.72 6.93 -19.71
N LEU A 16 7.72 7.73 -20.08
CA LEU A 16 7.91 8.99 -20.79
C LEU A 16 8.41 10.06 -19.81
N LEU A 17 9.65 10.53 -20.00
CA LEU A 17 10.16 11.74 -19.35
C LEU A 17 9.45 12.97 -19.93
N ALA A 18 8.86 13.80 -19.06
CA ALA A 18 8.43 15.15 -19.39
C ALA A 18 9.54 16.17 -19.07
N PRO A 19 9.68 17.26 -19.85
CA PRO A 19 10.79 18.19 -19.73
C PRO A 19 10.64 19.16 -18.55
N ALA A 20 11.79 19.50 -17.97
CA ALA A 20 11.94 20.42 -16.86
C ALA A 20 11.89 21.89 -17.33
N ASN A 21 10.77 22.58 -17.09
CA ASN A 21 10.78 24.03 -16.82
C ASN A 21 9.44 24.53 -16.27
N SER A 22 9.31 24.71 -14.96
CA SER A 22 8.35 25.67 -14.41
C SER A 22 8.88 26.26 -13.10
N LYS A 23 8.93 27.59 -13.04
CA LYS A 23 9.40 28.37 -11.90
C LYS A 23 8.38 28.27 -10.77
N TRP A 24 8.68 27.50 -9.73
CA TRP A 24 7.85 27.43 -8.52
C TRP A 24 8.18 28.60 -7.59
N THR A 25 7.25 29.54 -7.47
CA THR A 25 7.28 30.57 -6.42
C THR A 25 6.90 29.91 -5.08
N LYS A 26 7.76 30.07 -4.07
CA LYS A 26 7.52 29.53 -2.72
C LYS A 26 6.45 30.37 -2.02
N LYS A 27 5.18 29.96 -2.12
CA LYS A 27 4.13 30.41 -1.20
C LYS A 27 4.08 29.44 -0.03
N THR A 28 4.64 29.86 1.12
CA THR A 28 4.54 29.13 2.38
C THR A 28 3.09 29.12 2.86
N ARG A 29 2.35 28.07 2.51
CA ARG A 29 1.07 27.78 3.16
C ARG A 29 1.37 27.22 4.55
N LYS A 30 0.87 27.89 5.60
CA LYS A 30 0.82 27.29 6.94
C LYS A 30 0.01 25.98 6.84
N PRO A 31 0.41 24.89 7.51
CA PRO A 31 -0.34 23.64 7.47
C PRO A 31 -1.63 23.82 8.30
N THR A 32 -2.70 24.26 7.64
CA THR A 32 -4.02 24.32 8.24
C THR A 32 -4.67 22.95 8.12
N SER A 33 -4.85 22.27 9.26
CA SER A 33 -5.72 21.11 9.46
C SER A 33 -5.44 19.89 8.57
N THR A 34 -4.96 18.83 9.20
CA THR A 34 -4.77 17.48 8.66
C THR A 34 -6.07 16.94 8.05
N ARG A 35 -6.36 17.28 6.79
CA ARG A 35 -7.30 16.48 5.99
C ARG A 35 -6.54 15.21 5.58
N PRO A 36 -6.93 14.01 6.03
CA PRO A 36 -6.32 12.80 5.54
C PRO A 36 -6.55 12.71 4.03
N TRP A 37 -5.48 12.39 3.31
CA TRP A 37 -5.50 12.13 1.88
C TRP A 37 -6.54 11.05 1.59
N ASN A 38 -7.59 11.41 0.85
CA ASN A 38 -8.71 10.56 0.47
C ASN A 38 -8.40 9.78 -0.81
N GLY A 39 -7.37 8.93 -0.75
CA GLY A 39 -7.29 7.76 -1.61
C GLY A 39 -8.19 6.66 -1.02
N ASN A 40 -8.89 5.91 -1.86
CA ASN A 40 -9.87 4.88 -1.50
C ASN A 40 -9.26 3.67 -0.76
N ILE A 41 -8.68 3.89 0.42
CA ILE A 41 -8.11 2.87 1.28
C ILE A 41 -8.79 3.05 2.63
N THR A 42 -9.66 2.11 3.00
CA THR A 42 -10.14 2.00 4.38
C THR A 42 -8.91 1.92 5.28
N PRO A 43 -8.79 2.78 6.33
CA PRO A 43 -7.63 2.73 7.20
C PRO A 43 -7.50 1.33 7.79
N PRO A 44 -6.28 0.77 7.83
CA PRO A 44 -6.07 -0.56 8.34
C PRO A 44 -6.50 -0.62 9.81
N ILE A 45 -7.30 -1.64 10.14
CA ILE A 45 -7.70 -1.89 11.51
C ILE A 45 -6.50 -2.55 12.20
N GLN A 46 -5.95 -1.87 13.20
CA GLN A 46 -4.88 -2.41 14.04
C GLN A 46 -5.52 -3.06 15.25
N SER A 47 -5.43 -4.39 15.35
CA SER A 47 -5.67 -5.09 16.61
C SER A 47 -4.32 -5.33 17.30
N ALA A 48 -4.34 -5.63 18.59
CA ALA A 48 -3.11 -5.86 19.36
C ALA A 48 -2.24 -7.00 18.80
N SER A 49 -2.81 -7.91 18.00
CA SER A 49 -2.15 -9.10 17.45
C SER A 49 -1.98 -9.10 15.92
N ALA A 50 -2.77 -8.30 15.19
CA ALA A 50 -2.79 -8.36 13.74
C ALA A 50 -3.03 -6.98 13.09
N PHE A 51 -2.44 -6.83 11.90
CA PHE A 51 -2.69 -5.71 11.01
C PHE A 51 -3.60 -6.17 9.87
N VAL A 52 -4.73 -5.48 9.67
CA VAL A 52 -5.71 -5.84 8.65
C VAL A 52 -5.77 -4.76 7.58
N LYS A 53 -5.43 -5.11 6.34
CA LYS A 53 -5.72 -4.31 5.15
C LYS A 53 -7.01 -4.81 4.53
N ARG A 54 -7.91 -3.88 4.19
CA ARG A 54 -9.22 -4.20 3.65
C ARG A 54 -9.47 -3.55 2.30
N SER A 55 -10.18 -4.23 1.41
CA SER A 55 -10.68 -3.69 0.16
C SER A 55 -12.02 -2.96 0.39
N VAL A 56 -12.32 -1.93 -0.39
CA VAL A 56 -13.61 -1.23 -0.23
C VAL A 56 -14.73 -2.14 -0.74
N ALA A 57 -15.79 -2.35 0.04
CA ALA A 57 -16.91 -3.18 -0.39
C ALA A 57 -17.78 -2.44 -1.43
N PRO A 58 -18.52 -3.13 -2.31
CA PRO A 58 -19.38 -2.48 -3.30
C PRO A 58 -20.40 -1.49 -2.73
N HIS A 59 -20.94 -1.78 -1.54
CA HIS A 59 -21.88 -0.90 -0.84
C HIS A 59 -21.21 0.34 -0.21
N GLU A 60 -19.88 0.38 -0.14
CA GLU A 60 -19.09 1.51 0.36
C GLU A 60 -18.56 2.41 -0.76
N PHE A 61 -18.86 2.07 -2.03
CA PHE A 61 -18.46 2.87 -3.16
C PHE A 61 -19.11 4.26 -3.08
N ARG A 62 -18.30 5.28 -3.33
CA ARG A 62 -18.75 6.67 -3.30
C ARG A 62 -19.16 7.13 -4.68
N SER A 63 -20.27 7.86 -4.74
CA SER A 63 -20.70 8.55 -5.95
C SER A 63 -20.17 9.98 -5.97
N ASP A 64 -19.83 10.48 -7.15
CA ASP A 64 -19.58 11.91 -7.37
C ASP A 64 -20.90 12.71 -7.29
N ASN A 65 -20.82 14.03 -7.27
CA ASN A 65 -21.96 14.96 -7.32
C ASN A 65 -22.84 14.77 -8.58
N ARG A 66 -22.33 14.06 -9.60
CA ARG A 66 -23.05 13.69 -10.83
C ARG A 66 -23.75 12.33 -10.76
N GLY A 67 -23.69 11.64 -9.61
CA GLY A 67 -24.26 10.31 -9.42
C GLY A 67 -23.42 9.16 -10.01
N ILE A 68 -22.22 9.44 -10.52
CA ILE A 68 -21.32 8.40 -11.06
C ILE A 68 -20.63 7.70 -9.89
N VAL A 69 -20.82 6.38 -9.79
CA VAL A 69 -20.20 5.54 -8.76
C VAL A 69 -18.73 5.31 -9.09
N HIS A 70 -17.83 5.63 -8.16
CA HIS A 70 -16.41 5.35 -8.28
C HIS A 70 -16.08 3.95 -7.77
N VAL A 71 -15.80 3.05 -8.70
CA VAL A 71 -15.34 1.69 -8.41
C VAL A 71 -13.81 1.69 -8.31
N PRO A 72 -13.22 1.25 -7.18
CA PRO A 72 -11.77 1.10 -7.07
C PRO A 72 -11.24 0.05 -8.05
N PHE A 73 -10.24 0.45 -8.85
CA PHE A 73 -9.57 -0.47 -9.76
C PHE A 73 -8.74 -1.51 -9.00
N HIS A 74 -8.80 -2.76 -9.45
CA HIS A 74 -8.00 -3.89 -8.95
C HIS A 74 -8.07 -4.10 -7.43
N ASN A 75 -9.28 -3.95 -6.87
CA ASN A 75 -9.47 -3.89 -5.43
C ASN A 75 -9.11 -5.22 -4.73
N GLU A 76 -9.42 -6.34 -5.39
CA GLU A 76 -9.10 -7.69 -4.97
C GLU A 76 -7.67 -8.08 -5.35
N GLU A 77 -7.30 -7.87 -6.62
CA GLU A 77 -6.03 -8.30 -7.16
C GLU A 77 -4.86 -7.64 -6.44
N ARG A 78 -5.03 -6.40 -5.96
CA ARG A 78 -4.03 -5.71 -5.13
C ARG A 78 -3.71 -6.49 -3.86
N LEU A 79 -4.72 -7.01 -3.15
CA LEU A 79 -4.51 -7.74 -1.89
C LEU A 79 -3.99 -9.15 -2.13
N GLN A 80 -4.44 -9.82 -3.19
CA GLN A 80 -3.90 -11.11 -3.60
C GLN A 80 -2.43 -11.01 -4.01
N ASN A 81 -2.08 -9.98 -4.76
CA ASN A 81 -0.70 -9.73 -5.15
C ASN A 81 0.17 -9.42 -3.93
N GLU A 82 -0.34 -8.65 -2.98
CA GLU A 82 0.38 -8.39 -1.73
C GLU A 82 0.62 -9.67 -0.93
N ALA A 83 -0.40 -10.52 -0.76
CA ALA A 83 -0.27 -11.80 -0.08
C ALA A 83 0.81 -12.69 -0.74
N ARG A 84 0.75 -12.83 -2.08
CA ARG A 84 1.74 -13.60 -2.85
C ARG A 84 3.15 -13.03 -2.72
N CYS A 85 3.30 -11.71 -2.73
CA CYS A 85 4.59 -11.05 -2.55
C CYS A 85 5.17 -11.32 -1.16
N LEU A 86 4.35 -11.25 -0.10
CA LEU A 86 4.79 -11.56 1.27
C LEU A 86 5.28 -13.00 1.38
N THR A 87 4.50 -13.96 0.87
CA THR A 87 4.88 -15.38 0.84
C THR A 87 6.18 -15.58 0.05
N PHE A 88 6.29 -14.97 -1.13
CA PHE A 88 7.48 -15.09 -1.97
C PHE A 88 8.73 -14.56 -1.26
N ILE A 89 8.67 -13.37 -0.65
CA ILE A 89 9.82 -12.77 0.05
C ILE A 89 10.22 -13.63 1.24
N TRP A 90 9.23 -14.14 2.00
CA TRP A 90 9.46 -15.02 3.14
C TRP A 90 10.16 -16.32 2.75
N GLU A 91 9.74 -16.94 1.65
CA GLU A 91 10.31 -18.22 1.18
C GLU A 91 11.68 -18.07 0.52
N ASN A 92 11.94 -16.93 -0.13
CA ASN A 92 13.11 -16.77 -1.01
C ASN A 92 14.20 -15.87 -0.44
N THR A 93 13.97 -15.19 0.68
CA THR A 93 14.94 -14.24 1.25
C THR A 93 14.98 -14.33 2.77
N ASN A 94 16.05 -13.81 3.37
CA ASN A 94 16.17 -13.66 4.82
C ASN A 94 15.70 -12.28 5.33
N VAL A 95 14.94 -11.55 4.51
CA VAL A 95 14.41 -10.24 4.89
C VAL A 95 13.23 -10.44 5.83
N PRO A 96 13.23 -9.84 7.03
CA PRO A 96 12.12 -9.98 7.96
C PRO A 96 10.90 -9.24 7.41
N VAL A 97 9.88 -10.01 7.02
CA VAL A 97 8.56 -9.51 6.61
C VAL A 97 7.50 -9.98 7.61
N PRO A 98 6.36 -9.27 7.73
CA PRO A 98 5.24 -9.72 8.55
C PRO A 98 4.70 -11.07 8.07
N ASP A 99 4.33 -11.94 9.01
CA ASP A 99 3.73 -13.24 8.68
C ASP A 99 2.34 -13.03 8.10
N LEU A 100 2.04 -13.77 7.03
CA LEU A 100 0.71 -13.81 6.44
C LEU A 100 -0.19 -14.70 7.32
N LEU A 101 -1.16 -14.09 8.01
CA LEU A 101 -2.13 -14.85 8.81
C LEU A 101 -3.26 -15.40 7.94
N GLY A 102 -3.62 -14.67 6.88
CA GLY A 102 -4.59 -15.13 5.89
C GLY A 102 -5.15 -14.01 5.02
N LEU A 103 -5.83 -14.42 3.97
CA LEU A 103 -6.60 -13.57 3.08
C LEU A 103 -8.04 -14.11 3.04
N TYR A 104 -9.01 -13.28 3.39
CA TYR A 104 -10.40 -13.67 3.55
C TYR A 104 -11.30 -12.78 2.70
N GLU A 105 -12.41 -13.32 2.24
CA GLU A 105 -13.49 -12.53 1.62
C GLU A 105 -14.68 -12.49 2.58
N GLU A 106 -15.14 -11.28 2.91
CA GLU A 106 -16.32 -11.06 3.74
C GLU A 106 -17.18 -9.96 3.12
N ARG A 107 -18.45 -10.29 2.81
CA ARG A 107 -19.47 -9.35 2.32
C ARG A 107 -19.03 -8.52 1.09
N GLY A 108 -18.29 -9.14 0.17
CA GLY A 108 -17.78 -8.49 -1.05
C GLY A 108 -16.57 -7.58 -0.82
N SER A 109 -15.91 -7.71 0.33
CA SER A 109 -14.66 -7.06 0.68
C SER A 109 -13.61 -8.12 1.00
N TRP A 110 -12.38 -7.87 0.58
CA TRP A 110 -11.22 -8.71 0.87
C TRP A 110 -10.42 -8.15 2.03
N ASP A 111 -10.08 -9.03 2.97
CA ASP A 111 -9.33 -8.74 4.18
C ASP A 111 -8.00 -9.50 4.17
N LEU A 112 -6.90 -8.77 4.03
CA LEU A 112 -5.55 -9.29 4.18
C LEU A 112 -5.09 -9.07 5.63
N ARG A 113 -4.80 -10.16 6.35
CA ARG A 113 -4.35 -10.13 7.74
C ARG A 113 -2.89 -10.53 7.83
N THR A 114 -2.08 -9.70 8.49
CA THR A 114 -0.67 -9.98 8.77
C THR A 114 -0.36 -9.89 10.26
N SER A 115 0.71 -10.55 10.71
CA SER A 115 1.19 -10.40 12.08
C SER A 115 1.60 -8.95 12.36
N PHE A 116 1.34 -8.48 13.57
CA PHE A 116 1.75 -7.14 13.97
C PHE A 116 3.24 -7.13 14.31
N VAL A 117 4.04 -6.38 13.54
CA VAL A 117 5.47 -6.21 13.79
C VAL A 117 5.69 -4.98 14.65
N LYS A 118 6.17 -5.19 15.88
CA LYS A 118 6.51 -4.09 16.80
C LYS A 118 7.77 -3.37 16.31
N GLY A 119 7.64 -2.07 16.04
CA GLY A 119 8.73 -1.23 15.59
C GLY A 119 8.58 0.22 16.05
N VAL A 120 9.57 1.03 15.69
CA VAL A 120 9.52 2.49 15.85
C VAL A 120 9.30 3.13 14.50
N THR A 121 8.53 4.20 14.46
CA THR A 121 8.34 4.97 13.22
C THR A 121 9.63 5.69 12.85
N ILE A 122 9.81 5.97 11.55
CA ILE A 122 11.02 6.64 11.08
C ILE A 122 11.18 8.04 11.69
N SER A 123 10.08 8.73 11.98
CA SER A 123 10.07 10.03 12.67
C SER A 123 10.59 9.94 14.11
N GLN A 124 10.30 8.83 14.81
CA GLN A 124 10.83 8.58 16.16
C GLN A 124 12.33 8.23 16.11
N LEU A 125 12.76 7.49 15.08
CA LEU A 125 14.19 7.21 14.84
C LEU A 125 15.00 8.50 14.69
N PHE A 126 14.55 9.45 13.86
CA PHE A 126 15.27 10.71 13.65
C PHE A 126 15.30 11.61 14.89
N ARG A 127 14.21 11.65 15.67
CA ARG A 127 14.15 12.40 16.94
C ARG A 127 15.19 11.92 17.96
N ARG A 128 15.42 10.61 18.04
CA ARG A 128 16.35 10.02 19.02
C ARG A 128 17.82 10.32 18.70
N ARG A 129 18.15 10.53 17.42
CA ARG A 129 19.53 10.81 16.99
C ARG A 129 19.98 12.23 17.35
N SER A 130 19.09 13.21 17.25
CA SER A 130 19.40 14.62 17.57
C SER A 130 19.61 14.89 19.06
N SER A 131 19.03 14.08 19.96
CA SER A 131 19.21 14.27 21.42
C SER A 131 20.51 13.68 21.97
N ASN A 132 21.18 12.79 21.23
CA ASN A 132 22.40 12.11 21.69
C ASN A 132 23.70 12.79 21.23
N SER A 133 23.63 13.82 20.39
CA SER A 133 24.79 14.57 19.88
C SER A 133 25.09 15.86 20.65
N ASP A 134 24.26 16.20 21.63
CA ASP A 134 24.38 17.42 22.46
C ASP A 134 24.86 17.11 23.89
N SER A 135 25.65 16.04 24.08
CA SER A 135 26.22 15.63 25.37
C SER A 135 27.71 15.34 25.27
#